data_AF-A0A9W6QTF1-F1
#
_entry.id   AF-A0A9W6QTF1-F1
#
_cell.length_a   1.000
_cell.length_b   1.000
_cell.length_c   1.000
_cell.angle_alpha   90.00
_cell.angle_beta   90.00
_cell.angle_gamma   90.00
#
_symmetry.space_group_name_H-M   'P 1'
#
loop_
_entity.id
_entity.type
_entity.pdbx_description
1 polymer ?
#
loop_
_entity_poly.entity_id
_entity_poly.type
_entity_poly.pdbx_seq_one_letter_code
_entity_poly.pdbx_strand_id
1 'polypeptide(L)'
;MRRPLIAAACLIALTGCAGNGHAGHESTDHAGHDLAPTTPASAPAQAPVTSASGSAAPAVGDYNLADVMFLQMAVANHNRGIELVHLADKRPIREDLRNLSAAIRLTQEQELEQMKKWLTEWSQSTDVNPDPNAHAHHGGMPVTDAQSLAELGKLPDGEFEKQFIALLTAHQHNAVEFALTEGKEGASTPVKAFADKVVKSRTGQIQQLLNYQQQ
;
A
#
# COMPACT_ATOMS: atom_id res chain seq x y z
N MET A 1 3.91 45.99 -29.21
CA MET A 1 2.46 45.78 -29.40
C MET A 1 1.98 44.80 -28.33
N ARG A 2 1.12 45.25 -27.42
CA ARG A 2 0.61 44.49 -26.26
C ARG A 2 -0.65 43.72 -26.68
N ARG A 3 -0.79 42.45 -26.27
CA ARG A 3 -2.03 41.66 -26.42
C ARG A 3 -2.49 41.12 -25.06
N PRO A 4 -3.81 40.97 -24.83
CA PRO A 4 -4.43 41.12 -23.51
C PRO A 4 -4.76 39.80 -22.80
N LEU A 5 -4.82 39.89 -21.47
CA LEU A 5 -5.30 38.88 -20.52
C LEU A 5 -6.84 38.76 -20.60
N ILE A 6 -7.35 37.52 -20.66
CA ILE A 6 -8.78 37.21 -20.47
C ILE A 6 -8.92 36.54 -19.10
N ALA A 7 -9.61 37.22 -18.18
CA ALA A 7 -10.00 36.69 -16.88
C ALA A 7 -11.41 36.10 -16.99
N ALA A 8 -11.57 34.83 -16.63
CA ALA A 8 -12.87 34.18 -16.49
C ALA A 8 -13.23 34.08 -15.00
N ALA A 9 -14.35 34.69 -14.62
CA ALA A 9 -14.90 34.64 -13.27
C ALA A 9 -15.93 33.50 -13.17
N CYS A 10 -15.72 32.56 -12.24
CA CYS A 10 -16.70 31.55 -11.85
C CYS A 10 -17.52 32.05 -10.64
N LEU A 11 -18.84 32.20 -10.80
CA LEU A 11 -19.80 32.31 -9.70
C LEU A 11 -20.23 30.91 -9.27
N ILE A 12 -20.18 30.64 -7.97
CA ILE A 12 -20.75 29.44 -7.32
C ILE A 12 -22.00 29.89 -6.55
N ALA A 13 -23.15 29.29 -6.83
CA ALA A 13 -24.37 29.45 -6.06
C ALA A 13 -24.59 28.21 -5.17
N LEU A 14 -24.67 28.40 -3.86
CA LEU A 14 -25.14 27.39 -2.90
C LEU A 14 -26.66 27.50 -2.75
N THR A 15 -27.37 26.40 -2.96
CA THR A 15 -28.76 26.24 -2.55
C THR A 15 -28.85 25.05 -1.59
N GLY A 16 -29.13 25.35 -0.31
CA GLY A 16 -29.54 24.36 0.68
C GLY A 16 -31.06 24.47 0.90
N CYS A 17 -31.73 23.32 1.02
CA CYS A 17 -33.10 23.23 1.51
C CYS A 17 -33.16 22.18 2.63
N ALA A 18 -33.71 22.59 3.76
CA ALA A 18 -34.04 21.76 4.92
C ALA A 18 -35.42 21.10 4.75
N GLY A 19 -35.62 19.96 5.42
CA GLY A 19 -36.93 19.32 5.56
C GLY A 19 -37.02 18.53 6.87
N ASN A 20 -37.87 19.01 7.78
CA ASN A 20 -38.24 18.38 9.05
C ASN A 20 -39.56 17.61 8.86
N GLY A 21 -39.67 16.38 9.37
CA GLY A 21 -40.90 15.58 9.36
C GLY A 21 -40.97 14.66 10.57
N HIS A 22 -42.17 14.52 11.15
CA HIS A 22 -42.48 14.13 12.53
C HIS A 22 -43.29 12.81 12.62
N ALA A 23 -43.42 12.27 13.84
CA ALA A 23 -44.26 11.15 14.32
C ALA A 23 -43.72 9.72 14.01
N GLY A 24 -43.65 8.74 14.92
CA GLY A 24 -44.33 8.52 16.20
C GLY A 24 -45.30 7.32 16.07
N HIS A 25 -45.00 6.17 16.68
CA HIS A 25 -46.00 5.18 17.12
C HIS A 25 -45.42 4.24 18.19
N GLU A 26 -46.10 4.18 19.34
CA GLU A 26 -45.87 3.30 20.49
C GLU A 26 -46.76 2.04 20.47
N SER A 27 -46.48 1.14 21.42
CA SER A 27 -47.36 0.12 22.03
C SER A 27 -47.61 -1.17 21.23
N THR A 28 -47.67 -2.38 21.81
CA THR A 28 -48.05 -2.77 23.18
C THR A 28 -47.61 -4.22 23.47
N ASP A 29 -47.45 -4.54 24.76
CA ASP A 29 -47.20 -5.86 25.36
C ASP A 29 -48.33 -6.90 25.21
N HIS A 30 -47.98 -8.20 25.37
CA HIS A 30 -48.83 -9.16 26.10
C HIS A 30 -48.05 -10.36 26.70
N ALA A 31 -48.30 -10.60 28.00
CA ALA A 31 -47.88 -11.72 28.85
C ALA A 31 -48.30 -13.11 28.31
N GLY A 32 -47.75 -14.28 28.66
CA GLY A 32 -46.83 -14.75 29.70
C GLY A 32 -47.15 -16.24 29.95
N HIS A 33 -46.17 -17.11 30.23
CA HIS A 33 -46.38 -18.42 30.88
C HIS A 33 -45.07 -18.93 31.51
N ASP A 34 -45.13 -19.10 32.83
CA ASP A 34 -44.14 -19.64 33.76
C ASP A 34 -43.76 -21.11 33.51
N LEU A 35 -42.45 -21.41 33.53
CA LEU A 35 -41.83 -22.56 34.23
C LEU A 35 -40.34 -22.22 34.50
N ALA A 36 -39.95 -22.10 35.77
CA ALA A 36 -38.57 -21.93 36.27
C ALA A 36 -37.84 -23.29 36.40
N PRO A 37 -36.56 -23.34 36.84
CA PRO A 37 -35.40 -22.50 36.52
C PRO A 37 -34.26 -23.37 35.94
N THR A 38 -33.54 -22.88 34.92
CA THR A 38 -32.21 -23.45 34.60
C THR A 38 -31.14 -22.40 34.89
N THR A 39 -30.19 -22.80 35.70
CA THR A 39 -28.99 -22.08 36.13
C THR A 39 -28.26 -21.43 34.95
N PRO A 40 -27.94 -20.12 34.99
CA PRO A 40 -26.97 -19.57 34.05
C PRO A 40 -25.57 -19.98 34.52
N ALA A 41 -25.00 -20.98 33.87
CA ALA A 41 -23.56 -21.21 33.95
C ALA A 41 -22.87 -19.94 33.42
N SER A 42 -22.08 -19.31 34.29
CA SER A 42 -21.33 -18.11 33.99
C SER A 42 -20.43 -18.35 32.78
N ALA A 43 -20.67 -17.62 31.70
CA ALA A 43 -19.68 -17.45 30.65
C ALA A 43 -18.42 -16.81 31.27
N PRO A 44 -17.21 -17.31 30.98
CA PRO A 44 -16.02 -16.64 31.47
C PRO A 44 -15.96 -15.25 30.85
N ALA A 45 -15.84 -14.24 31.69
CA ALA A 45 -15.59 -12.87 31.29
C ALA A 45 -14.34 -12.85 30.39
N GLN A 46 -14.51 -12.49 29.12
CA GLN A 46 -13.38 -12.17 28.25
C GLN A 46 -12.66 -10.98 28.88
N ALA A 47 -11.43 -11.22 29.30
CA ALA A 47 -10.53 -10.14 29.71
C ALA A 47 -10.46 -9.10 28.59
N PRO A 48 -10.39 -7.80 28.92
CA PRO A 48 -10.27 -6.78 27.89
C PRO A 48 -9.00 -7.07 27.09
N VAL A 49 -9.16 -7.27 25.78
CA VAL A 49 -8.03 -7.18 24.86
C VAL A 49 -7.53 -5.74 24.95
N THR A 50 -6.46 -5.54 25.71
CA THR A 50 -5.70 -4.31 25.66
C THR A 50 -5.20 -4.18 24.23
N SER A 51 -5.81 -3.28 23.47
CA SER A 51 -5.25 -2.79 22.22
C SER A 51 -3.83 -2.33 22.54
N ALA A 52 -2.84 -3.13 22.17
CA ALA A 52 -1.45 -2.76 22.28
C ALA A 52 -1.28 -1.53 21.39
N SER A 53 -1.17 -0.36 22.02
CA SER A 53 -0.65 0.83 21.36
C SER A 53 0.72 0.44 20.81
N GLY A 54 0.87 0.51 19.48
CA GLY A 54 2.05 0.07 18.76
C GLY A 54 3.31 0.69 19.37
N SER A 55 4.02 -0.09 20.16
CA SER A 55 5.36 0.27 20.61
C SER A 55 6.33 -0.14 19.51
N ALA A 56 7.16 0.80 19.07
CA ALA A 56 8.24 0.52 18.13
C ALA A 56 9.10 -0.64 18.67
N ALA A 57 9.55 -1.52 17.77
CA ALA A 57 10.38 -2.64 18.14
C ALA A 57 11.68 -2.13 18.83
N PRO A 58 12.16 -2.81 19.88
CA PRO A 58 13.38 -2.42 20.57
C PRO A 58 14.57 -2.44 19.59
N ALA A 59 15.40 -1.40 19.66
CA ALA A 59 16.56 -1.25 18.80
C ALA A 59 17.75 -2.13 19.25
N VAL A 60 18.50 -2.63 18.28
CA VAL A 60 19.79 -3.30 18.41
C VAL A 60 20.84 -2.41 17.75
N GLY A 61 21.47 -1.52 18.52
CA GLY A 61 22.31 -0.48 17.96
C GLY A 61 21.47 0.58 17.23
N ASP A 62 21.79 0.85 15.96
CA ASP A 62 21.16 1.90 15.15
C ASP A 62 19.95 1.43 14.34
N TYR A 63 19.52 0.17 14.46
CA TYR A 63 18.37 -0.39 13.76
C TYR A 63 17.55 -1.29 14.67
N ASN A 64 16.32 -1.63 14.28
CA ASN A 64 15.45 -2.57 14.97
C ASN A 64 14.90 -3.62 14.00
N LEU A 65 14.03 -4.49 14.49
CA LEU A 65 13.43 -5.54 13.66
C LEU A 65 12.57 -4.97 12.51
N ALA A 66 11.91 -3.84 12.71
CA ALA A 66 11.10 -3.21 11.66
C ALA A 66 11.96 -2.77 10.48
N ASP A 67 13.14 -2.19 10.73
CA ASP A 67 14.10 -1.82 9.68
C ASP A 67 14.50 -3.05 8.82
N VAL A 68 14.82 -4.17 9.48
CA VAL A 68 15.21 -5.41 8.80
C VAL A 68 14.07 -5.96 7.93
N MET A 69 12.87 -6.01 8.51
CA MET A 69 11.69 -6.55 7.82
C MET A 69 11.28 -5.67 6.65
N PHE A 70 11.31 -4.35 6.81
CA PHE A 70 11.08 -3.40 5.72
C PHE A 70 12.06 -3.64 4.58
N LEU A 71 13.37 -3.69 4.86
CA LEU A 71 14.37 -3.89 3.82
C LEU A 71 14.21 -5.23 3.09
N GLN A 72 13.94 -6.33 3.81
CA GLN A 72 13.70 -7.63 3.19
C GLN A 72 12.47 -7.63 2.28
N MET A 73 11.34 -7.08 2.77
CA MET A 73 10.12 -6.96 1.98
C MET A 73 10.30 -6.03 0.77
N ALA A 74 11.01 -4.92 0.96
CA ALA A 74 11.32 -3.99 -0.11
C ALA A 74 12.23 -4.63 -1.16
N VAL A 75 13.25 -5.41 -0.78
CA VAL A 75 14.09 -6.19 -1.72
C VAL A 75 13.24 -7.12 -2.59
N ALA A 76 12.36 -7.91 -1.98
CA ALA A 76 11.46 -8.80 -2.72
C ALA A 76 10.51 -8.02 -3.65
N ASN A 77 9.95 -6.91 -3.17
CA ASN A 77 9.10 -6.04 -3.98
C ASN A 77 9.86 -5.44 -5.16
N HIS A 78 11.09 -4.97 -4.98
CA HIS A 78 11.90 -4.39 -6.07
C HIS A 78 12.24 -5.41 -7.14
N ASN A 79 12.62 -6.64 -6.76
CA ASN A 79 12.84 -7.71 -7.74
C ASN A 79 11.58 -7.95 -8.59
N ARG A 80 10.40 -7.99 -7.95
CA ARG A 80 9.13 -8.16 -8.65
C ARG A 80 8.77 -6.97 -9.55
N GLY A 81 9.07 -5.74 -9.11
CA GLY A 81 8.87 -4.53 -9.91
C GLY A 81 9.75 -4.51 -11.16
N ILE A 82 11.01 -4.93 -11.04
CA ILE A 82 11.95 -5.09 -12.15
C ILE A 82 11.44 -6.14 -13.16
N GLU A 83 10.99 -7.31 -12.69
CA GLU A 83 10.37 -8.32 -13.55
C GLU A 83 9.15 -7.77 -14.31
N LEU A 84 8.28 -7.04 -13.60
CA LEU A 84 7.10 -6.43 -14.18
C LEU A 84 7.47 -5.47 -15.31
N VAL A 85 8.33 -4.48 -15.07
CA VAL A 85 8.69 -3.49 -16.09
C VAL A 85 9.47 -4.08 -17.26
N HIS A 86 10.15 -5.22 -17.08
CA HIS A 86 10.76 -5.96 -18.20
C HIS A 86 9.75 -6.54 -19.18
N LEU A 87 8.53 -6.86 -18.74
CA LEU A 87 7.47 -7.32 -19.65
C LEU A 87 7.14 -6.28 -20.72
N ALA A 88 7.34 -4.99 -20.43
CA ALA A 88 7.08 -3.89 -21.35
C ALA A 88 8.17 -3.71 -22.43
N ASP A 89 9.41 -4.17 -22.23
CA ASP A 89 10.55 -3.87 -23.12
C ASP A 89 10.31 -4.31 -24.58
N LYS A 90 9.57 -5.40 -24.79
CA LYS A 90 9.33 -6.00 -26.12
C LYS A 90 7.92 -5.76 -26.66
N ARG A 91 7.12 -4.91 -26.00
CA ARG A 91 5.70 -4.68 -26.35
C ARG A 91 5.51 -3.37 -27.10
N PRO A 92 4.49 -3.25 -27.98
CA PRO A 92 4.16 -1.99 -28.63
C PRO A 92 3.33 -1.11 -27.68
N ILE A 93 4.00 -0.48 -26.70
CA ILE A 93 3.41 0.48 -25.76
C ILE A 93 3.79 1.91 -26.11
N ARG A 94 3.05 2.87 -25.56
CA ARG A 94 3.35 4.31 -25.67
C ARG A 94 4.74 4.64 -25.14
N GLU A 95 5.37 5.65 -25.74
CA GLU A 95 6.74 6.07 -25.46
C GLU A 95 6.90 6.65 -24.05
N ASP A 96 5.91 7.39 -23.55
CA ASP A 96 5.91 7.95 -22.19
C ASP A 96 5.89 6.84 -21.13
N LEU A 97 5.07 5.81 -21.32
CA LEU A 97 5.04 4.62 -20.46
C LEU A 97 6.34 3.83 -20.54
N ARG A 98 6.96 3.71 -21.72
CA ARG A 98 8.28 3.08 -21.90
C ARG A 98 9.34 3.83 -21.09
N ASN A 99 9.36 5.15 -21.18
CA ASN A 99 10.31 6.00 -20.47
C ASN A 99 10.14 5.91 -18.96
N LEU A 100 8.90 5.93 -18.47
CA LEU A 100 8.60 5.72 -17.06
C LEU A 100 9.06 4.33 -16.59
N SER A 101 8.78 3.27 -17.35
CA SER A 101 9.17 1.90 -17.01
C SER A 101 10.69 1.74 -16.91
N ALA A 102 11.44 2.34 -17.84
CA ALA A 102 12.91 2.34 -17.81
C ALA A 102 13.46 3.10 -16.59
N ALA A 103 12.87 4.25 -16.25
CA ALA A 103 13.26 5.03 -15.08
C ALA A 103 12.98 4.28 -13.77
N ILE A 104 11.83 3.59 -13.68
CA ILE A 104 11.49 2.73 -12.54
C ILE A 104 12.51 1.62 -12.39
N ARG A 105 12.84 0.89 -13.47
CA ARG A 105 13.84 -0.19 -13.44
C ARG A 105 15.18 0.29 -12.88
N LEU A 106 15.75 1.34 -13.46
CA LEU A 106 17.06 1.87 -13.04
C LEU A 106 17.05 2.32 -11.58
N THR A 107 15.98 2.99 -11.16
CA THR A 107 15.83 3.43 -9.76
C THR A 107 15.79 2.21 -8.84
N GLN A 108 14.97 1.21 -9.17
CA GLN A 108 14.82 0.04 -8.32
C GLN A 108 16.09 -0.82 -8.25
N GLU A 109 16.86 -0.93 -9.33
CA GLU A 109 18.17 -1.60 -9.32
C GLU A 109 19.16 -0.91 -8.37
N GLN A 110 19.22 0.42 -8.38
CA GLN A 110 20.08 1.20 -7.47
C GLN A 110 19.66 1.05 -6.01
N GLU A 111 18.34 1.12 -5.75
CA GLU A 111 17.79 0.97 -4.41
C GLU A 111 18.01 -0.45 -3.86
N LEU A 112 17.91 -1.48 -4.71
CA LEU A 112 18.18 -2.87 -4.35
C LEU A 112 19.59 -3.06 -3.78
N GLU A 113 20.60 -2.50 -4.46
CA GLU A 113 21.99 -2.58 -4.00
C GLU A 113 22.19 -1.91 -2.64
N GLN A 114 21.56 -0.75 -2.44
CA GLN A 114 21.62 -0.03 -1.16
C GLN A 114 20.94 -0.81 -0.01
N MET A 115 19.79 -1.41 -0.27
CA MET A 115 19.08 -2.21 0.74
C MET A 115 19.85 -3.47 1.13
N LYS A 116 20.38 -4.20 0.14
CA LYS A 116 21.22 -5.39 0.39
C LYS A 116 22.47 -5.05 1.17
N LYS A 117 23.08 -3.89 0.91
CA LYS A 117 24.23 -3.39 1.66
C LYS A 117 23.91 -3.21 3.14
N TRP A 118 22.81 -2.53 3.49
CA TRP A 118 22.42 -2.35 4.90
C TRP A 118 22.14 -3.69 5.60
N LEU A 119 21.41 -4.61 4.95
CA LEU A 119 21.15 -5.94 5.52
C LEU A 119 22.45 -6.72 5.76
N THR A 120 23.39 -6.65 4.81
CA THR A 120 24.71 -7.30 4.94
C THR A 120 25.54 -6.70 6.08
N GLU A 121 25.57 -5.37 6.20
CA GLU A 121 26.24 -4.67 7.30
C GLU A 121 25.70 -5.08 8.67
N TRP A 122 24.41 -5.41 8.76
CA TRP A 122 23.75 -5.89 9.98
C TRP A 122 23.76 -7.42 10.14
N SER A 123 24.48 -8.13 9.27
CA SER A 123 24.51 -9.60 9.23
C SER A 123 23.11 -10.24 9.15
N GLN A 124 22.17 -9.57 8.48
CA GLN A 124 20.82 -10.04 8.24
C GLN A 124 20.70 -10.65 6.83
N SER A 125 19.76 -11.58 6.67
CA SER A 125 19.42 -12.11 5.34
C SER A 125 18.87 -11.02 4.42
N THR A 126 19.20 -11.08 3.13
CA THR A 126 18.56 -10.27 2.09
C THR A 126 17.22 -10.82 1.63
N ASP A 127 16.94 -12.07 1.97
CA ASP A 127 15.71 -12.76 1.61
C ASP A 127 14.63 -12.53 2.66
N VAL A 128 13.38 -12.46 2.20
CA VAL A 128 12.20 -12.47 3.07
C VAL A 128 12.15 -13.82 3.78
N ASN A 129 11.79 -13.81 5.07
CA ASN A 129 11.59 -15.05 5.81
C ASN A 129 10.40 -15.80 5.18
N PRO A 130 10.59 -17.05 4.71
CA PRO A 130 9.53 -17.79 4.05
C PRO A 130 8.38 -18.19 4.99
N ASP A 131 8.54 -18.05 6.32
CA ASP A 131 7.46 -18.27 7.27
C ASP A 131 6.36 -17.18 7.10
N PRO A 132 5.13 -17.54 6.69
CA PRO A 132 4.04 -16.59 6.54
C PRO A 132 3.71 -15.85 7.85
N ASN A 133 4.01 -16.45 9.01
CA ASN A 133 3.79 -15.84 10.32
C ASN A 133 4.85 -14.78 10.65
N ALA A 134 6.04 -14.83 10.04
CA ALA A 134 7.11 -13.88 10.31
C ALA A 134 6.73 -12.45 9.92
N HIS A 135 5.81 -12.28 8.97
CA HIS A 135 5.35 -10.97 8.49
C HIS A 135 3.89 -10.65 8.85
N ALA A 136 3.20 -11.56 9.55
CA ALA A 136 1.79 -11.41 9.91
C ALA A 136 1.52 -10.19 10.81
N HIS A 137 2.49 -9.84 11.67
CA HIS A 137 2.39 -8.68 12.55
C HIS A 137 2.49 -7.33 11.81
N HIS A 138 2.96 -7.32 10.55
CA HIS A 138 3.07 -6.12 9.72
C HIS A 138 2.05 -6.10 8.58
N GLY A 139 0.91 -6.78 8.78
CA GLY A 139 -0.26 -6.68 7.91
C GLY A 139 -0.28 -7.63 6.72
N GLY A 140 0.66 -8.58 6.59
CA GLY A 140 0.65 -9.57 5.51
C GLY A 140 0.61 -8.95 4.11
N MET A 141 1.15 -7.73 3.99
CA MET A 141 1.01 -6.87 2.82
C MET A 141 1.62 -7.57 1.58
N PRO A 142 0.80 -7.98 0.60
CA PRO A 142 1.25 -8.86 -0.45
C PRO A 142 2.18 -8.12 -1.42
N VAL A 143 3.30 -8.74 -1.78
CA VAL A 143 4.03 -8.36 -3.00
C VAL A 143 3.21 -8.77 -4.22
N THR A 144 3.42 -8.12 -5.37
CA THR A 144 2.77 -8.57 -6.61
C THR A 144 3.08 -10.05 -6.84
N ASP A 145 2.04 -10.85 -7.05
CA ASP A 145 2.17 -12.29 -7.14
C ASP A 145 2.70 -12.72 -8.52
N ALA A 146 3.38 -13.87 -8.56
CA ALA A 146 3.98 -14.38 -9.79
C ALA A 146 2.93 -14.75 -10.86
N GLN A 147 1.72 -15.11 -10.44
CA GLN A 147 0.65 -15.50 -11.36
C GLN A 147 0.13 -14.26 -12.12
N SER A 148 -0.08 -13.12 -11.45
CA SER A 148 -0.44 -11.86 -12.09
C SER A 148 0.58 -11.42 -13.14
N LEU A 149 1.88 -11.57 -12.89
CA LEU A 149 2.93 -11.31 -13.89
C LEU A 149 2.83 -12.28 -15.08
N ALA A 150 2.63 -13.57 -14.80
CA ALA A 150 2.53 -14.58 -15.84
C ALA A 150 1.27 -14.40 -16.71
N GLU A 151 0.15 -13.98 -16.12
CA GLU A 151 -1.09 -13.65 -16.82
C GLU A 151 -0.91 -12.40 -17.68
N LEU A 152 -0.33 -11.33 -17.13
CA LEU A 152 -0.01 -10.12 -17.87
C LEU A 152 0.90 -10.41 -19.08
N GLY A 153 1.92 -11.25 -18.91
CA GLY A 153 2.82 -11.65 -19.99
C GLY A 153 2.15 -12.41 -21.14
N LYS A 154 0.97 -13.01 -20.91
CA LYS A 154 0.20 -13.76 -21.92
C LYS A 154 -0.83 -12.91 -22.66
N LEU A 155 -1.12 -11.70 -22.19
CA LEU A 155 -2.13 -10.85 -22.83
C LEU A 155 -1.71 -10.46 -24.24
N PRO A 156 -2.65 -10.32 -25.18
CA PRO A 156 -2.37 -9.73 -26.49
C PRO A 156 -1.97 -8.26 -26.36
N ASP A 157 -1.24 -7.73 -27.34
CA ASP A 157 -0.71 -6.36 -27.31
C ASP A 157 -1.79 -5.30 -27.08
N GLY A 158 -2.99 -5.47 -27.66
CA GLY A 158 -4.11 -4.54 -27.49
C GLY A 158 -4.72 -4.49 -26.08
N GLU A 159 -4.43 -5.49 -25.22
CA GLU A 159 -4.93 -5.56 -23.85
C GLU A 159 -3.82 -5.35 -22.81
N PHE A 160 -2.57 -5.59 -23.20
CA PHE A 160 -1.42 -5.55 -22.31
C PHE A 160 -1.22 -4.20 -21.64
N GLU A 161 -1.24 -3.10 -22.39
CA GLU A 161 -0.83 -1.80 -21.84
C GLU A 161 -1.73 -1.36 -20.68
N LYS A 162 -3.05 -1.53 -20.82
CA LYS A 162 -4.02 -1.18 -19.78
C LYS A 162 -3.80 -2.02 -18.51
N GLN A 163 -3.60 -3.33 -18.67
CA GLN A 163 -3.37 -4.21 -17.53
C GLN A 163 -1.99 -3.99 -16.90
N PHE A 164 -0.97 -3.67 -17.71
CA PHE A 164 0.37 -3.33 -17.25
C PHE A 164 0.33 -2.07 -16.38
N ILE A 165 -0.33 -1.00 -16.83
CA ILE A 165 -0.45 0.23 -16.04
C ILE A 165 -1.20 -0.04 -14.74
N ALA A 166 -2.29 -0.81 -14.77
CA ALA A 166 -3.03 -1.17 -13.57
C ALA A 166 -2.18 -1.95 -12.56
N LEU A 167 -1.45 -2.97 -13.03
CA LEU A 167 -0.61 -3.80 -12.18
C LEU A 167 0.59 -3.03 -11.62
N LEU A 168 1.24 -2.20 -12.45
CA LEU A 168 2.34 -1.36 -12.02
C LEU A 168 1.86 -0.31 -11.00
N THR A 169 0.67 0.24 -11.17
CA THR A 169 0.07 1.18 -10.19
C THR A 169 -0.13 0.51 -8.83
N ALA A 170 -0.75 -0.68 -8.81
CA ALA A 170 -0.91 -1.47 -7.59
C ALA A 170 0.44 -1.81 -6.94
N HIS A 171 1.43 -2.19 -7.75
CA HIS A 171 2.79 -2.44 -7.27
C HIS A 171 3.42 -1.22 -6.59
N GLN A 172 3.27 -0.02 -7.17
CA GLN A 172 3.76 1.21 -6.55
C GLN A 172 3.04 1.52 -5.23
N HIS A 173 1.75 1.21 -5.11
CA HIS A 173 1.00 1.40 -3.86
C HIS A 173 1.57 0.53 -2.73
N ASN A 174 1.84 -0.75 -3.00
CA ASN A 174 2.43 -1.65 -2.00
C ASN A 174 3.78 -1.10 -1.50
N ALA A 175 4.61 -0.57 -2.41
CA ALA A 175 5.88 0.06 -2.04
C ALA A 175 5.72 1.30 -1.13
N VAL A 176 4.68 2.12 -1.34
CA VAL A 176 4.34 3.24 -0.46
C VAL A 176 3.94 2.73 0.92
N GLU A 177 3.11 1.70 1.00
CA GLU A 177 2.61 1.18 2.26
C GLU A 177 3.74 0.57 3.12
N PHE A 178 4.65 -0.20 2.51
CA PHE A 178 5.86 -0.68 3.21
C PHE A 178 6.67 0.49 3.79
N ALA A 179 6.90 1.53 2.99
CA ALA A 179 7.69 2.67 3.40
C ALA A 179 7.01 3.52 4.50
N LEU A 180 5.67 3.61 4.49
CA LEU A 180 4.91 4.28 5.55
C LEU A 180 4.99 3.52 6.88
N THR A 181 4.98 2.19 6.84
CA THR A 181 5.18 1.35 8.04
C THR A 181 6.58 1.56 8.61
N GLU A 182 7.60 1.56 7.76
CA GLU A 182 8.97 1.85 8.16
C GLU A 182 9.13 3.22 8.83
N GLY A 183 8.51 4.27 8.26
CA GLY A 183 8.53 5.60 8.87
C GLY A 183 7.98 5.63 10.30
N LYS A 184 7.01 4.76 10.61
CA LYS A 184 6.37 4.66 11.93
C LYS A 184 7.15 3.77 12.90
N GLU A 185 7.63 2.62 12.43
CA GLU A 185 8.12 1.53 13.28
C GLU A 185 9.64 1.40 13.29
N GLY A 186 10.32 1.87 12.25
CA GLY A 186 11.77 1.79 12.09
C GLY A 186 12.54 2.71 13.04
N ALA A 187 13.77 2.29 13.37
CA ALA A 187 14.69 3.02 14.23
C ALA A 187 15.86 3.65 13.45
N SER A 188 16.22 3.10 12.30
CA SER A 188 17.39 3.53 11.54
C SER A 188 17.12 4.81 10.76
N THR A 189 17.76 5.90 11.18
CA THR A 189 17.67 7.21 10.50
C THR A 189 17.92 7.13 8.98
N PRO A 190 18.97 6.45 8.47
CA PRO A 190 19.17 6.34 7.02
C PRO A 190 18.08 5.51 6.32
N VAL A 191 17.54 4.47 6.95
CA VAL A 191 16.47 3.65 6.35
C VAL A 191 15.14 4.40 6.33
N LYS A 192 14.79 5.12 7.38
CA LYS A 192 13.62 6.01 7.40
C LYS A 192 13.71 7.11 6.35
N ALA A 193 14.88 7.73 6.20
CA ALA A 193 15.11 8.73 5.15
C ALA A 193 15.01 8.13 3.74
N PHE A 194 15.37 6.86 3.57
CA PHE A 194 15.14 6.12 2.33
C PHE A 194 13.65 5.83 2.12
N ALA A 195 12.92 5.37 3.15
CA ALA A 195 11.49 5.16 3.09
C ALA A 195 10.72 6.42 2.68
N ASP A 196 11.08 7.59 3.22
CA ASP A 196 10.50 8.88 2.80
C ASP A 196 10.71 9.17 1.30
N LYS A 197 11.89 8.83 0.75
CA LYS A 197 12.18 8.96 -0.68
C LYS A 197 11.35 7.98 -1.52
N VAL A 198 11.16 6.75 -1.02
CA VAL A 198 10.28 5.76 -1.65
C VAL A 198 8.85 6.29 -1.67
N VAL A 199 8.28 6.75 -0.55
CA VAL A 199 6.93 7.34 -0.51
C VAL A 199 6.80 8.44 -1.58
N LYS A 200 7.70 9.43 -1.56
CA LYS A 200 7.64 10.56 -2.50
C LYS A 200 7.72 10.12 -3.97
N SER A 201 8.68 9.28 -4.32
CA SER A 201 8.90 8.84 -5.70
C SER A 201 7.75 7.97 -6.21
N ARG A 202 7.31 7.00 -5.41
CA ARG A 202 6.24 6.06 -5.77
C ARG A 202 4.88 6.77 -5.88
N THR A 203 4.57 7.74 -5.01
CA THR A 203 3.38 8.60 -5.18
C THR A 203 3.41 9.39 -6.48
N GLY A 204 4.57 9.95 -6.87
CA GLY A 204 4.71 10.63 -8.16
C GLY A 204 4.46 9.72 -9.36
N GLN A 205 4.99 8.50 -9.30
CA GLN A 205 4.80 7.48 -10.35
C GLN A 205 3.36 6.99 -10.42
N ILE A 206 2.69 6.78 -9.28
CA ILE A 206 1.25 6.47 -9.23
C ILE A 206 0.45 7.55 -9.96
N GLN A 207 0.71 8.83 -9.68
CA GLN A 207 0.00 9.92 -10.35
C GLN A 207 0.21 9.90 -11.87
N GLN A 208 1.43 9.64 -12.33
CA GLN A 208 1.72 9.52 -13.76
C GLN A 208 0.96 8.35 -14.40
N LEU A 209 0.98 7.18 -13.76
CA LEU A 209 0.28 5.98 -14.24
C LEU A 209 -1.24 6.19 -14.29
N LEU A 210 -1.84 6.80 -13.26
CA LEU A 210 -3.26 7.14 -13.26
C LEU A 210 -3.62 8.12 -14.39
N ASN A 211 -2.75 9.08 -14.69
CA ASN A 211 -2.93 9.97 -15.84
C ASN A 211 -2.85 9.20 -17.16
N TYR A 212 -1.95 8.22 -17.28
CA TYR A 212 -1.85 7.37 -18.47
C TYR A 212 -3.06 6.47 -18.69
N GLN A 213 -3.76 6.05 -17.62
CA GLN A 213 -5.01 5.25 -17.73
C GLN A 213 -6.20 6.04 -18.28
N GLN A 214 -6.16 7.37 -18.21
CA GLN A 214 -7.25 8.25 -18.64
C GLN A 214 -7.15 8.69 -20.10
N GLN A 215 -6.02 8.41 -20.75
CA GLN A 215 -5.75 8.72 -22.15
C GLN A 215 -6.11 7.51 -23.03
#